data_AF-A0A849FBV6-F1
#
_entry.id   AF-A0A849FBV6-F1
#
_cell.length_a   1.000
_cell.length_b   1.000
_cell.length_c   1.000
_cell.angle_alpha   90.00
_cell.angle_beta   90.00
_cell.angle_gamma   90.00
#
_symmetry.space_group_name_H-M   'P 1'
#
loop_
_entity.id
_entity.type
_entity.pdbx_description
1 polymer ?
#
loop_
_entity_poly.entity_id
_entity_poly.type
_entity_poly.pdbx_seq_one_letter_code
_entity_poly.pdbx_strand_id
1 'polypeptide(L)' 'ELEVTRWGTIKADFRTHATNLDGVYAAGDIVRGASLVVWAIRDGREAADAMLEYMSAGAKVAAE' A
#
# COMPACT_ATOMS: atom_id res chain seq x y z
N GLU A 1 3.76 15.66 -0.80
CA GLU A 1 2.72 15.61 0.25
C GLU A 1 1.90 14.36 0.05
N LEU A 2 1.42 13.73 1.14
CA LEU A 2 0.64 12.49 1.04
C LEU A 2 -0.79 12.81 0.57
N GLU A 3 -1.23 12.14 -0.49
CA GLU A 3 -2.57 12.36 -1.02
C GLU A 3 -3.67 11.71 -0.18
N VAL A 4 -4.77 12.45 0.00
CA VAL A 4 -5.94 11.98 0.73
C VAL A 4 -7.21 12.09 -0.12
N THR A 5 -8.22 11.32 0.24
CA THR A 5 -9.57 11.43 -0.31
C THR A 5 -10.32 12.59 0.33
N ARG A 6 -11.51 12.93 -0.19
CA ARG A 6 -12.39 13.94 0.42
C ARG A 6 -12.84 13.59 1.86
N TRP A 7 -12.66 12.34 2.28
CA TRP A 7 -13.03 11.85 3.62
C TRP A 7 -11.85 11.79 4.58
N GLY A 8 -10.65 12.20 4.14
CA GLY A 8 -9.43 12.15 4.96
C GLY A 8 -8.76 10.77 5.04
N THR A 9 -9.29 9.76 4.35
CA THR A 9 -8.57 8.49 4.16
C THR A 9 -7.41 8.67 3.18
N ILE A 10 -6.36 7.88 3.34
CA ILE A 10 -5.19 7.93 2.45
C ILE A 10 -5.59 7.37 1.08
N LYS A 11 -5.20 8.07 0.00
CA LYS A 11 -5.31 7.50 -1.34
C LYS A 11 -4.15 6.51 -1.55
N ALA A 12 -4.53 5.27 -1.83
CA ALA A 12 -3.60 4.21 -2.20
C ALA A 12 -4.17 3.42 -3.39
N ASP A 13 -3.29 2.80 -4.16
CA ASP A 13 -3.69 1.88 -5.22
C ASP A 13 -4.46 0.68 -4.62
N PHE A 14 -5.52 0.26 -5.30
CA PHE A 14 -6.41 -0.77 -4.78
C PHE A 14 -5.78 -2.17 -4.71
N ARG A 15 -4.76 -2.45 -5.55
CA ARG A 15 -4.13 -3.76 -5.66
C ARG A 15 -2.82 -3.82 -4.91
N THR A 16 -1.99 -2.77 -5.03
CA THR A 16 -0.65 -2.75 -4.44
C THR A 16 -0.62 -2.04 -3.09
N HIS A 17 -1.64 -1.27 -2.75
CA HIS A 17 -1.69 -0.41 -1.55
C HIS A 17 -0.59 0.67 -1.53
N ALA A 18 0.04 0.94 -2.67
CA ALA A 18 1.04 2.00 -2.82
C ALA A 18 0.38 3.38 -2.79
N THR A 19 1.02 4.33 -2.11
CA THR A 19 0.58 5.73 -2.09
C THR A 19 1.20 6.51 -3.25
N ASN A 20 0.94 7.81 -3.32
CA ASN A 20 1.60 8.70 -4.27
C ASN A 20 3.09 8.96 -3.93
N LEU A 21 3.56 8.55 -2.75
CA LEU A 21 4.95 8.68 -2.34
C LEU A 21 5.68 7.37 -2.60
N ASP A 22 6.86 7.47 -3.21
CA ASP A 22 7.67 6.32 -3.57
C ASP A 22 8.07 5.50 -2.34
N GLY A 23 7.90 4.17 -2.43
CA GLY A 23 8.17 3.24 -1.33
C GLY A 23 7.22 3.34 -0.11
N VAL A 24 6.19 4.18 -0.14
CA VAL A 24 5.23 4.34 0.97
C VAL A 24 3.90 3.71 0.62
N TYR A 25 3.38 2.89 1.54
CA TYR A 25 2.14 2.14 1.38
C TYR A 25 1.17 2.43 2.52
N ALA A 26 -0.13 2.28 2.26
CA ALA A 26 -1.18 2.39 3.26
C ALA A 26 -2.25 1.34 3.01
N ALA A 27 -2.74 0.68 4.06
CA ALA A 27 -3.67 -0.44 3.96
C ALA A 27 -4.65 -0.46 5.14
N GLY A 28 -5.77 -1.18 4.99
CA GLY A 28 -6.79 -1.33 6.03
C GLY A 28 -7.68 -0.09 6.18
N ASP A 29 -8.21 0.11 7.39
CA ASP A 29 -9.27 1.10 7.67
C ASP A 29 -8.86 2.55 7.34
N ILE A 30 -7.57 2.89 7.38
CA ILE A 30 -7.06 4.22 7.02
C ILE A 30 -7.22 4.54 5.52
N VAL A 31 -7.37 3.52 4.68
CA VAL A 31 -7.64 3.64 3.24
C VAL A 31 -9.11 3.41 2.94
N ARG A 32 -9.66 2.32 3.51
CA ARG A 32 -10.98 1.79 3.17
C ARG A 32 -12.12 2.49 3.93
N GLY A 33 -11.84 3.11 5.07
CA GLY A 33 -12.83 3.48 6.08
C GLY A 33 -13.19 2.31 6.99
N ALA A 34 -14.06 2.53 7.97
CA ALA A 34 -14.44 1.53 8.97
C ALA A 34 -14.93 0.22 8.32
N SER A 35 -14.25 -0.89 8.63
CA SER A 35 -14.48 -2.19 7.99
C SER A 35 -14.36 -3.35 8.98
N LEU A 36 -14.38 -4.58 8.46
CA LEU A 36 -14.13 -5.79 9.25
C LEU A 36 -12.62 -6.06 9.36
N VAL A 37 -12.20 -6.60 10.50
CA VAL A 37 -10.79 -6.96 10.76
C VAL A 37 -10.21 -7.87 9.67
N VAL A 38 -11.00 -8.78 9.11
CA VAL A 38 -10.55 -9.68 8.03
C VAL A 38 -10.11 -8.92 6.78
N TRP A 39 -10.72 -7.77 6.48
CA TRP A 39 -10.32 -6.94 5.35
C TRP A 39 -8.99 -6.25 5.61
N ALA A 40 -8.78 -5.71 6.82
CA ALA A 40 -7.49 -5.13 7.19
C ALA A 40 -6.35 -6.17 7.12
N ILE A 41 -6.61 -7.42 7.55
CA ILE A 41 -5.65 -8.52 7.44
C ILE A 41 -5.32 -8.83 5.97
N ARG A 42 -6.33 -8.88 5.11
CA ARG A 42 -6.14 -9.13 3.68
C ARG A 42 -5.32 -8.00 3.03
N ASP A 43 -5.71 -6.75 3.26
CA ASP A 43 -5.05 -5.58 2.70
C ASP A 43 -3.58 -5.51 3.13
N GLY A 44 -3.29 -5.84 4.41
CA GLY A 44 -1.93 -5.91 4.91
C GLY A 44 -1.08 -6.99 4.23
N ARG A 45 -1.67 -8.14 3.84
CA ARG A 45 -0.96 -9.18 3.10
C ARG A 45 -0.66 -8.75 1.66
N GLU A 46 -1.67 -8.21 0.97
CA GLU A 46 -1.50 -7.70 -0.40
C GLU A 46 -0.46 -6.57 -0.46
N ALA A 47 -0.46 -5.66 0.53
CA ALA A 47 0.55 -4.61 0.66
C ALA A 47 1.95 -5.18 0.90
N ALA A 48 2.09 -6.19 1.76
CA ALA A 48 3.39 -6.82 2.03
C ALA A 48 3.96 -7.52 0.79
N ASP A 49 3.11 -8.22 0.01
CA ASP A 49 3.51 -8.84 -1.25
C ASP A 49 4.00 -7.79 -2.26
N ALA A 50 3.29 -6.66 -2.37
CA ALA A 50 3.69 -5.55 -3.24
C ALA A 50 5.02 -4.90 -2.80
N MET A 51 5.23 -4.71 -1.50
CA MET A 51 6.51 -4.23 -0.96
C MET A 51 7.67 -5.17 -1.29
N LEU A 52 7.45 -6.49 -1.17
CA LEU A 52 8.46 -7.51 -1.51
C LEU A 52 8.82 -7.46 -2.99
N GLU A 53 7.84 -7.33 -3.88
CA GLU A 53 8.06 -7.16 -5.31
C GLU A 53 8.86 -5.89 -5.61
N TYR A 54 8.49 -4.77 -5.00
CA TYR A 54 9.19 -3.49 -5.13
C TYR A 54 10.67 -3.58 -4.71
N MET A 55 10.95 -4.16 -3.53
CA MET A 55 12.31 -4.35 -3.04
C MET A 55 13.12 -5.32 -3.92
N SER A 56 12.48 -6.36 -4.43
CA SER A 56 13.11 -7.35 -5.31
C SER A 56 13.47 -6.75 -6.67
N ALA A 57 12.68 -5.81 -7.17
CA ALA A 57 13.00 -5.08 -8.40
C ALA A 57 14.27 -4.22 -8.24
N GLY A 58 14.41 -3.51 -7.11
CA GLY A 58 15.61 -2.74 -6.81
C GLY A 58 16.88 -3.60 -6.67
N ALA A 59 16.76 -4.79 -6.09
CA ALA A 59 17.88 -5.73 -5.98
C ALA A 59 18.38 -6.25 -7.34
N LYS A 60 17.49 -6.39 -8.33
CA LYS A 60 17.87 -6.80 -9.70
C LYS A 60 18.63 -5.69 -10.43
N VAL A 61 18.20 -4.44 -10.30
CA VAL A 61 18.88 -3.29 -10.93
C VAL A 61 20.27 -3.05 -10.35
N ALA A 62 20.50 -3.35 -9.07
CA ALA A 62 21.82 -3.20 -8.45
C ALA A 62 22.82 -4.34 -8.79
N ALA A 63 22.32 -5.45 -9.36
CA ALA A 63 23.13 -6.63 -9.69
C ALA A 63 23.53 -6.68 -11.18
N GLU A 64 22.91 -5.86 -12.04
CA GLU A 64 23.33 -5.59 -13.43
C GLU A 64 24.36 -4.46 -13.49
#